data_AF-A0A953SUJ6-F1
#
_entry.id   AF-A0A953SUJ6-F1
#
_cell.length_a   1.000
_cell.length_b   1.000
_cell.length_c   1.000
_cell.angle_alpha   90.00
_cell.angle_beta   90.00
_cell.angle_gamma   90.00
#
_symmetry.space_group_name_H-M   'P 1'
#
loop_
_entity.id
_entity.type
_entity.pdbx_description
1 polymer ?
#
loop_
_entity_poly.entity_id
_entity_poly.type
_entity_poly.pdbx_seq_one_letter_code
_entity_poly.pdbx_strand_id
1 'polypeptide(L)'
;MMKKFPFISVVLLSAINVLFLFLPLTAVFGYEFSLFNSLIVVVLSGVLVINSVAHFKNQGRGKTLKEISKGLMVFFVIPLFISLINSLFTGFCSFLQGLSFYFTFVFPALLIGSAFGAASIFLWERYK
;
A
#
# COMPACT_ATOMS: atom_id res chain seq x y z
N MET A 1 1.96 7.84 -19.98
CA MET A 1 2.90 6.70 -19.93
C MET A 1 3.55 6.68 -18.55
N MET A 2 2.85 6.16 -17.53
CA MET A 2 3.32 6.02 -16.15
C MET A 2 3.62 4.55 -15.82
N LYS A 3 4.27 3.83 -16.76
CA LYS A 3 4.47 2.38 -16.59
C LYS A 3 5.54 2.02 -15.54
N LYS A 4 6.49 2.90 -15.22
CA LYS A 4 7.67 2.52 -14.40
C LYS A 4 7.48 2.66 -12.89
N PHE A 5 6.91 3.77 -12.41
CA PHE A 5 6.82 4.03 -10.96
C PHE A 5 5.83 3.14 -10.17
N PRO A 6 4.56 2.95 -10.62
CA PRO A 6 3.69 1.99 -9.94
C PRO A 6 4.26 0.58 -10.03
N PHE A 7 4.99 0.26 -11.10
CA PHE A 7 5.63 -1.04 -11.25
C PHE A 7 6.76 -1.26 -10.24
N ILE A 8 7.69 -0.30 -10.08
CA ILE A 8 8.78 -0.42 -9.09
C ILE A 8 8.22 -0.52 -7.66
N SER A 9 7.24 0.32 -7.32
CA SER A 9 6.60 0.29 -5.99
C SER A 9 5.90 -1.04 -5.73
N VAL A 10 5.25 -1.60 -6.76
CA VAL A 10 4.62 -2.93 -6.70
C VAL A 10 5.67 -4.03 -6.55
N VAL A 11 6.75 -4.02 -7.33
CA VAL A 11 7.82 -5.01 -7.21
C VAL A 11 8.44 -4.96 -5.82
N LEU A 12 8.72 -3.76 -5.30
CA LEU A 12 9.26 -3.57 -3.96
C LEU A 12 8.28 -4.09 -2.89
N LEU A 13 7.00 -3.72 -2.98
CA LEU A 13 5.97 -4.16 -2.04
C LEU A 13 5.82 -5.68 -2.04
N SER A 14 5.82 -6.31 -3.23
CA SER A 14 5.78 -7.77 -3.37
C SER A 14 7.03 -8.42 -2.78
N ALA A 15 8.22 -7.90 -3.07
CA ALA A 15 9.47 -8.44 -2.54
C ALA A 15 9.54 -8.38 -1.00
N ILE A 16 9.12 -7.26 -0.41
CA ILE A 16 9.08 -7.13 1.05
C ILE A 16 8.05 -8.09 1.67
N ASN A 17 6.86 -8.21 1.08
CA ASN A 17 5.84 -9.14 1.58
C ASN A 17 6.25 -10.61 1.43
N VAL A 18 7.00 -10.96 0.39
CA VAL A 18 7.61 -12.29 0.27
C VAL A 18 8.68 -12.49 1.34
N LEU A 19 9.51 -11.47 1.62
CA LEU A 19 10.50 -11.52 2.69
C LEU A 19 9.87 -11.70 4.08
N PHE A 20 8.70 -11.10 4.31
CA PHE A 20 7.92 -11.29 5.53
C PHE A 20 7.49 -12.74 5.76
N LEU A 21 7.34 -13.55 4.70
CA LEU A 21 7.00 -14.97 4.83
C LEU A 21 8.15 -15.80 5.45
N PHE A 22 9.39 -15.31 5.38
CA PHE A 22 10.56 -15.99 5.95
C PHE A 22 10.91 -15.54 7.37
N LEU A 23 10.22 -14.51 7.88
CA LEU A 23 10.43 -13.97 9.21
C LEU A 23 9.41 -14.59 10.18
N PRO A 24 9.83 -15.22 11.29
CA PRO A 24 8.92 -15.97 12.17
C PRO A 24 7.78 -15.11 12.75
N LEU A 25 8.03 -13.81 12.94
CA LEU A 25 7.02 -12.86 13.44
C LEU A 25 5.95 -12.50 12.41
N THR A 26 6.29 -12.45 11.12
CA THR A 26 5.40 -11.97 10.05
C THR A 26 5.00 -13.06 9.06
N ALA A 27 5.47 -14.29 9.28
CA ALA A 27 5.21 -15.44 8.41
C ALA A 27 3.74 -15.85 8.41
N VAL A 28 2.98 -15.48 9.46
CA VAL A 28 1.56 -15.80 9.61
C VAL A 28 0.71 -14.59 9.23
N PHE A 29 -0.42 -14.84 8.57
CA PHE A 29 -1.42 -13.83 8.28
C PHE A 29 -2.13 -13.38 9.56
N GLY A 30 -1.50 -12.45 10.28
CA GLY A 30 -1.94 -12.02 11.61
C GLY A 30 -1.74 -10.53 11.85
N TYR A 31 -1.68 -10.18 13.15
CA TYR A 31 -1.54 -8.81 13.61
C TYR A 31 -0.21 -8.19 13.17
N GLU A 32 0.92 -8.88 13.39
CA GLU A 32 2.26 -8.37 13.10
C GLU A 32 2.43 -8.10 11.61
N PHE A 33 2.03 -9.06 10.78
CA PHE A 33 2.02 -8.90 9.32
C PHE A 33 1.24 -7.66 8.90
N SER A 34 0.01 -7.51 9.42
CA SER A 34 -0.87 -6.36 9.09
C SER A 34 -0.27 -5.03 9.54
N LEU A 35 0.33 -5.00 10.74
CA LEU A 35 0.96 -3.80 11.30
C LEU A 35 2.18 -3.37 10.49
N PHE A 36 3.13 -4.27 10.23
CA PHE A 36 4.33 -3.92 9.44
C PHE A 36 3.98 -3.55 8.00
N ASN A 37 3.04 -4.27 7.40
CA ASN A 37 2.58 -3.96 6.06
C ASN A 37 1.87 -2.60 5.99
N SER A 38 1.12 -2.23 7.04
CA SER A 38 0.50 -0.89 7.13
C SER A 38 1.53 0.24 7.11
N LEU A 39 2.68 0.08 7.78
CA LEU A 39 3.76 1.08 7.78
C LEU A 39 4.31 1.32 6.37
N ILE A 40 4.55 0.24 5.62
CA ILE A 40 5.01 0.33 4.23
C ILE A 40 3.96 1.01 3.35
N VAL A 41 2.70 0.62 3.52
CA VAL A 41 1.57 1.14 2.75
C VAL A 41 1.34 2.64 2.99
N VAL A 42 1.54 3.15 4.22
CA VAL A 42 1.50 4.60 4.51
C VAL A 42 2.52 5.34 3.63
N VAL A 43 3.77 4.88 3.60
CA VAL A 43 4.83 5.53 2.84
C VAL A 43 4.54 5.46 1.34
N LEU A 44 4.22 4.27 0.82
CA LEU A 44 3.97 4.08 -0.61
C LEU A 44 2.75 4.85 -1.11
N SER A 45 1.66 4.89 -0.35
CA SER A 45 0.45 5.64 -0.72
C SER A 45 0.70 7.15 -0.74
N GLY A 46 1.46 7.69 0.22
CA GLY A 46 1.85 9.10 0.22
C GLY A 46 2.72 9.46 -0.99
N VAL A 47 3.75 8.66 -1.28
CA VAL A 47 4.62 8.88 -2.43
C VAL A 47 3.85 8.76 -3.76
N LEU A 48 2.90 7.82 -3.85
CA LEU A 48 2.01 7.69 -5.01
C LEU A 48 1.22 8.98 -5.26
N VAL A 49 0.61 9.56 -4.22
CA VAL A 49 -0.15 10.81 -4.34
C VAL A 49 0.76 11.95 -4.79
N ILE A 50 1.94 12.10 -4.17
CA ILE A 50 2.91 13.14 -4.53
C ILE A 50 3.26 13.06 -6.03
N ASN A 51 3.59 11.87 -6.50
CA ASN A 51 4.00 11.65 -7.88
C ASN A 51 2.82 11.83 -8.86
N SER A 52 1.63 11.34 -8.51
CA SER A 52 0.44 11.49 -9.34
C SER A 52 -0.02 12.93 -9.49
N VAL A 53 0.10 13.75 -8.43
CA VAL A 53 -0.26 15.17 -8.48
C VAL A 53 0.75 15.99 -9.28
N ALA A 54 2.05 15.67 -9.24
CA ALA A 54 3.03 16.28 -10.13
C ALA A 54 2.66 16.12 -11.62
N HIS A 55 1.98 15.02 -11.97
CA HIS A 55 1.48 14.75 -13.32
C HIS A 55 0.07 15.31 -13.61
N PHE A 56 -0.65 15.80 -12.60
CA PHE A 56 -2.00 16.38 -12.72
C PHE A 56 -2.06 17.54 -13.71
N LYS A 57 -1.00 18.36 -13.74
CA LYS A 57 -0.89 19.56 -14.58
C LYS A 57 -1.01 19.25 -16.08
N ASN A 58 -0.78 17.99 -16.50
CA ASN A 58 -0.79 17.58 -17.91
C ASN A 58 -1.98 16.69 -18.32
N GLN A 59 -2.74 16.11 -17.39
CA GLN A 59 -3.70 15.03 -17.71
C GLN A 59 -5.14 15.21 -17.16
N GLY A 60 -5.38 16.24 -16.34
CA GLY A 60 -6.71 16.58 -15.83
C GLY A 60 -7.19 15.74 -14.63
N ARG A 61 -8.12 16.31 -13.86
CA ARG A 61 -8.52 15.81 -12.52
C ARG A 61 -9.04 14.38 -12.47
N GLY A 62 -9.94 14.03 -13.39
CA GLY A 62 -10.60 12.73 -13.38
C GLY A 62 -9.62 11.57 -13.64
N LYS A 63 -8.64 11.76 -14.52
CA LYS A 63 -7.66 10.73 -14.85
C LYS A 63 -6.68 10.51 -13.71
N THR A 64 -6.21 11.58 -13.06
CA THR A 64 -5.32 11.47 -11.90
C THR A 64 -5.99 10.77 -10.72
N LEU A 65 -7.25 11.08 -10.40
CA LEU A 65 -7.99 10.40 -9.34
C LEU A 65 -8.15 8.90 -9.63
N LYS A 66 -8.45 8.53 -10.88
CA LYS A 66 -8.55 7.13 -11.29
C LYS A 66 -7.21 6.39 -11.15
N GLU A 67 -6.11 7.03 -11.49
CA GLU A 67 -4.77 6.46 -11.34
C GLU A 67 -4.37 6.26 -9.88
N ILE A 68 -4.64 7.25 -9.02
CA ILE A 68 -4.42 7.14 -7.57
C ILE A 68 -5.26 6.00 -6.99
N SER A 69 -6.56 5.97 -7.26
CA SER A 69 -7.46 4.91 -6.77
C SER A 69 -6.99 3.53 -7.21
N LYS A 70 -6.57 3.37 -8.48
CA LYS A 70 -6.03 2.11 -9.00
C LYS A 70 -4.74 1.72 -8.27
N GLY A 71 -3.82 2.65 -8.05
CA GLY A 71 -2.57 2.39 -7.32
C GLY A 71 -2.81 1.98 -5.86
N LEU A 72 -3.69 2.68 -5.16
CA LEU A 72 -4.07 2.35 -3.78
C LEU A 72 -4.71 0.96 -3.68
N MET A 73 -5.60 0.62 -4.63
CA MET A 73 -6.20 -0.70 -4.69
C MET A 73 -5.13 -1.79 -4.88
N VAL A 74 -4.12 -1.54 -5.72
CA VAL A 74 -3.01 -2.48 -5.92
C VAL A 74 -2.19 -2.65 -4.64
N PHE A 75 -1.88 -1.56 -3.91
CA PHE A 75 -1.16 -1.65 -2.64
C PHE A 75 -1.95 -2.37 -1.55
N PHE A 76 -3.29 -2.31 -1.58
CA PHE A 76 -4.13 -3.09 -0.68
C PHE A 76 -4.16 -4.56 -1.05
N VAL A 77 -4.29 -4.86 -2.35
CA VAL A 77 -4.65 -6.19 -2.83
C VAL A 77 -3.43 -7.12 -2.91
N ILE A 78 -2.26 -6.61 -3.28
CA ILE A 78 -1.06 -7.45 -3.44
C ILE A 78 -0.62 -8.13 -2.13
N PRO A 79 -0.41 -7.40 -1.01
CA PRO A 79 0.02 -8.03 0.23
C PRO A 79 -1.03 -9.01 0.77
N LEU A 80 -2.31 -8.68 0.57
CA LEU A 80 -3.42 -9.55 0.93
C LEU A 80 -3.36 -10.88 0.17
N PHE A 81 -3.15 -10.86 -1.16
CA PHE A 81 -3.01 -12.08 -1.95
C PHE A 81 -1.78 -12.91 -1.58
N ILE A 82 -0.63 -12.27 -1.34
CA ILE A 82 0.59 -12.98 -0.92
C ILE A 82 0.35 -13.72 0.39
N SER A 83 -0.25 -13.05 1.36
CA SER A 83 -0.53 -13.63 2.67
C SER A 83 -1.63 -14.69 2.63
N LEU A 84 -2.68 -14.48 1.81
CA LEU A 84 -3.73 -15.45 1.55
C LEU A 84 -3.16 -16.77 1.02
N ILE A 85 -2.33 -16.68 -0.03
CA ILE A 85 -1.69 -17.86 -0.64
C ILE A 85 -0.85 -18.58 0.40
N ASN A 86 -0.01 -17.85 1.15
CA ASN A 86 0.82 -18.46 2.18
C ASN A 86 0.00 -19.13 3.29
N SER A 87 -1.11 -18.52 3.71
CA SER A 87 -2.00 -19.07 4.73
C SER A 87 -2.67 -20.38 4.29
N LEU A 88 -2.95 -20.55 3.00
CA LEU A 88 -3.49 -21.80 2.45
C LEU A 88 -2.49 -22.97 2.53
N PHE A 89 -1.19 -22.69 2.42
CA PHE A 89 -0.14 -23.70 2.50
C PHE A 89 0.29 -24.02 3.92
N THR A 90 0.28 -23.02 4.80
CA THR A 90 0.79 -23.16 6.17
C THR A 90 -0.27 -23.68 7.13
N GLY A 91 -1.57 -23.43 6.92
CA GLY A 91 -2.65 -24.00 7.75
C GLY A 91 -2.66 -23.52 9.22
N PHE A 92 -1.73 -22.63 9.59
CA PHE A 92 -1.61 -22.07 10.92
C PHE A 92 -2.35 -20.73 10.97
N CYS A 93 -3.38 -20.65 11.83
CA CYS A 93 -4.11 -19.45 12.28
C CYS A 93 -5.53 -19.23 11.71
N SER A 94 -6.36 -18.56 12.53
CA SER A 94 -7.74 -18.20 12.19
C SER A 94 -7.73 -17.14 11.10
N PHE A 95 -7.96 -17.57 9.87
CA PHE A 95 -8.01 -16.72 8.67
C PHE A 95 -8.87 -15.45 8.88
N LEU A 96 -10.00 -15.59 9.59
CA LEU A 96 -10.91 -14.48 9.87
C LEU A 96 -10.26 -13.37 10.71
N GLN A 97 -9.39 -13.73 11.66
CA GLN A 97 -8.69 -12.76 12.50
C GLN A 97 -7.64 -11.99 11.70
N GLY A 98 -6.87 -12.68 10.86
CA GLY A 98 -5.90 -12.05 9.96
C GLY A 98 -6.57 -11.04 9.03
N LEU A 99 -7.73 -11.40 8.46
CA LEU A 99 -8.51 -10.51 7.61
C LEU A 99 -9.00 -9.27 8.39
N SER A 100 -9.51 -9.47 9.61
CA SER A 100 -9.95 -8.38 10.47
C SER A 100 -8.81 -7.40 10.76
N PHE A 101 -7.64 -7.89 11.18
CA PHE A 101 -6.47 -7.04 11.40
C PHE A 101 -6.02 -6.32 10.13
N TYR A 102 -6.02 -6.99 8.99
CA TYR A 102 -5.60 -6.39 7.73
C TYR A 102 -6.48 -5.20 7.36
N PHE A 103 -7.81 -5.32 7.48
CA PHE A 103 -8.71 -4.20 7.26
C PHE A 103 -8.57 -3.12 8.36
N THR A 104 -8.33 -3.50 9.60
CA THR A 104 -8.16 -2.53 10.70
C THR A 104 -6.88 -1.71 10.58
N PHE A 105 -5.78 -2.27 10.05
CA PHE A 105 -4.49 -1.57 9.96
C PHE A 105 -4.18 -1.05 8.56
N VAL A 106 -4.31 -1.88 7.53
CA VAL A 106 -3.83 -1.56 6.17
C VAL A 106 -4.79 -0.63 5.44
N PHE A 107 -6.10 -0.78 5.64
CA PHE A 107 -7.07 0.13 5.02
C PHE A 107 -6.93 1.58 5.50
N PRO A 108 -6.92 1.90 6.82
CA PRO A 108 -6.71 3.28 7.26
C PRO A 108 -5.30 3.79 6.92
N ALA A 109 -4.28 2.93 6.87
CA ALA A 109 -2.94 3.32 6.42
C ALA A 109 -2.92 3.90 5.00
N LEU A 110 -3.73 3.35 4.07
CA LEU A 110 -3.87 3.92 2.72
C LEU A 110 -4.42 5.35 2.75
N LEU A 111 -5.42 5.60 3.58
CA LEU A 111 -6.05 6.92 3.72
C LEU A 111 -5.08 7.92 4.36
N ILE A 112 -4.42 7.52 5.44
CA ILE A 112 -3.46 8.35 6.18
C ILE A 112 -2.27 8.71 5.30
N GLY A 113 -1.66 7.72 4.63
CA GLY A 113 -0.51 7.97 3.76
C GLY A 113 -0.88 8.88 2.58
N SER A 114 -2.03 8.65 1.95
CA SER A 114 -2.54 9.53 0.89
C SER A 114 -2.77 10.96 1.38
N ALA A 115 -3.33 11.12 2.58
CA ALA A 115 -3.55 12.43 3.21
C ALA A 115 -2.22 13.15 3.51
N PHE A 116 -1.20 12.44 4.01
CA PHE A 116 0.14 13.01 4.18
C PHE A 116 0.79 13.41 2.86
N GLY A 117 0.66 12.59 1.82
CA GLY A 117 1.13 12.94 0.48
C GLY A 117 0.47 14.23 -0.02
N ALA A 118 -0.85 14.35 0.08
CA ALA A 118 -1.56 15.56 -0.29
C ALA A 118 -1.14 16.78 0.55
N ALA A 119 -1.05 16.63 1.88
CA ALA A 119 -0.65 17.71 2.79
C ALA A 119 0.77 18.21 2.49
N SER A 120 1.71 17.31 2.17
CA SER A 120 3.07 17.68 1.81
C SER A 120 3.13 18.56 0.55
N ILE A 121 2.25 18.31 -0.43
CA ILE A 121 2.15 19.12 -1.64
C ILE A 121 1.60 20.51 -1.32
N PHE A 122 0.51 20.59 -0.56
CA PHE A 122 -0.06 21.89 -0.16
C PHE A 122 0.94 22.74 0.63
N LEU A 123 1.72 22.11 1.52
CA LEU A 123 2.78 22.78 2.25
C LEU A 123 3.89 23.24 1.30
N TRP A 124 4.34 22.38 0.39
CA TRP A 124 5.38 22.73 -0.58
C TRP A 124 4.97 23.89 -1.49
N GLU A 125 3.72 23.91 -1.98
CA GLU A 125 3.20 25.01 -2.80
C GLU A 125 3.03 26.32 -2.02
N ARG A 126 2.80 26.25 -0.70
CA ARG A 126 2.66 27.45 0.14
C ARG A 126 3.98 28.14 0.44
N TYR A 127 5.08 27.38 0.55
CA TYR A 127 6.40 27.90 0.94
C TYR A 127 7.36 28.09 -0.24
N LYS A 128 6.90 27.83 -1.47
CA LYS A 128 7.64 28.09 -2.71
C LYS A 128 7.21 29.43 -3.32
#